data_AF-A0A9N9ERJ9-F1
#
_entry.id   AF-A0A9N9ERJ9-F1
#
_cell.length_a   1.000
_cell.length_b   1.000
_cell.length_c   1.000
_cell.angle_alpha   90.00
_cell.angle_beta   90.00
_cell.angle_gamma   90.00
#
_symmetry.space_group_name_H-M   'P 1'
#
loop_
_entity.id
_entity.type
_entity.pdbx_description
1 polymer ?
#
loop_
_entity_poly.entity_id
_entity_poly.type
_entity_poly.pdbx_seq_one_letter_code
_entity_poly.pdbx_strand_id
1 'polypeptide(L)' 'MTFVDINGQQKIQQMIFDKNHLDSTMRGQPKGIRRVLMERDLWREGLTLDCR' A
#
# COMPACT_ATOMS: atom_id res chain seq x y z
N MET A 1 -11.65 1.18 -1.84
CA MET A 1 -11.53 -0.28 -2.02
C MET A 1 -11.10 -0.89 -0.69
N THR A 2 -11.67 -2.03 -0.29
CA THR A 2 -11.32 -2.71 0.97
C THR A 2 -10.51 -3.98 0.70
N PHE A 3 -9.73 -4.42 1.68
CA PHE A 3 -9.01 -5.68 1.67
C PHE A 3 -9.11 -6.37 3.03
N VAL A 4 -8.90 -7.68 3.07
CA VAL A 4 -8.75 -8.43 4.32
C VAL A 4 -7.26 -8.50 4.65
N ASP A 5 -6.87 -8.08 5.84
CA ASP A 5 -5.48 -8.14 6.30
C ASP A 5 -5.09 -9.53 6.80
N ILE A 6 -3.83 -9.67 7.23
CA ILE A 6 -3.28 -10.94 7.74
C ILE A 6 -4.00 -11.47 8.99
N ASN A 7 -4.77 -10.63 9.69
CA ASN A 7 -5.55 -10.98 10.88
C ASN A 7 -7.03 -11.23 10.57
N GLY A 8 -7.42 -11.27 9.29
CA GLY A 8 -8.81 -11.47 8.89
C GLY A 8 -9.69 -10.21 9.00
N GLN A 9 -9.11 -9.02 9.25
CA GLN A 9 -9.88 -7.79 9.40
C GLN A 9 -10.07 -7.08 8.08
N GLN A 10 -11.28 -6.58 7.83
CA GLN A 10 -11.56 -5.75 6.66
C GLN A 10 -11.04 -4.32 6.88
N LYS A 11 -10.07 -3.90 6.06
CA LYS A 11 -9.45 -2.58 6.10
C LYS A 11 -9.68 -1.83 4.78
N ILE A 12 -9.71 -0.50 4.86
CA ILE A 12 -9.77 0.37 3.69
C ILE A 12 -8.35 0.54 3.14
N GLN A 13 -8.14 0.26 1.85
CA GLN A 13 -6.91 0.61 1.16
C GLN A 13 -7.04 2.00 0.54
N GLN A 14 -6.23 2.94 1.03
CA GLN A 14 -6.02 4.23 0.37
C GLN A 14 -4.99 4.07 -0.74
N MET A 15 -5.38 4.38 -1.97
CA MET A 15 -4.51 4.31 -3.16
C MET A 15 -3.79 5.63 -3.46
N ILE A 16 -4.16 6.69 -2.74
CA ILE A 16 -3.65 8.05 -2.90
C ILE A 16 -3.17 8.52 -1.53
N PHE A 17 -2.13 9.34 -1.48
CA PHE A 17 -1.71 9.96 -0.24
C PHE A 17 -2.69 11.04 0.21
N ASP A 18 -2.96 11.08 1.52
CA ASP A 18 -3.87 12.06 2.11
C ASP A 18 -3.45 13.51 1.83
N LYS A 19 -4.44 14.41 1.82
CA LYS A 19 -4.21 15.85 1.64
C LYS A 19 -3.33 16.46 2.74
N ASN A 20 -3.24 15.80 3.89
CA ASN A 20 -2.42 16.22 5.03
C ASN A 20 -1.12 15.40 5.17
N HIS A 21 -0.70 14.70 4.10
CA HIS A 21 0.55 13.94 4.13
C HIS A 21 1.74 14.84 4.47
N LEU A 22 2.68 14.31 5.27
CA LEU A 22 3.83 15.07 5.78
C LEU A 22 4.67 15.64 4.64
N ASP A 23 4.98 14.83 3.64
CA ASP A 23 5.56 15.28 2.39
C ASP A 23 4.48 15.92 1.50
N SER A 24 4.62 17.23 1.28
CA SER A 24 3.67 18.01 0.48
C SER A 24 3.68 17.65 -1.00
N THR A 25 4.79 17.15 -1.53
CA THR A 25 4.92 16.78 -2.95
C THR A 25 4.15 15.49 -3.28
N MET A 26 3.90 14.66 -2.27
CA MET A 26 3.18 13.40 -2.40
C MET A 26 1.67 13.54 -2.19
N ARG A 27 1.19 14.65 -1.61
CA ARG A 27 -0.24 14.85 -1.33
C ARG A 27 -1.07 14.70 -2.60
N GLY A 28 -2.10 13.86 -2.56
CA GLY A 28 -2.95 13.61 -3.73
C GLY A 28 -2.30 12.78 -4.84
N GLN A 29 -1.02 12.40 -4.70
CA GLN A 29 -0.36 11.50 -5.65
C GLN A 29 -0.74 10.04 -5.38
N PRO A 30 -0.77 9.19 -6.43
CA PRO A 30 -1.00 7.77 -6.26
C PRO A 30 0.15 7.10 -5.51
N LYS A 31 -0.16 6.11 -4.68
CA LYS A 31 0.83 5.25 -4.03
C LYS A 31 1.34 4.21 -5.02
N GLY A 32 2.65 4.01 -5.05
CA GLY A 32 3.25 2.90 -5.77
C GLY A 32 2.94 1.54 -5.12
N ILE A 33 3.02 0.46 -5.92
CA ILE A 33 2.70 -0.90 -5.45
C ILE A 33 3.53 -1.32 -4.22
N ARG A 34 4.80 -0.91 -4.15
CA ARG A 34 5.66 -1.17 -2.99
C ARG A 34 5.07 -0.60 -1.70
N ARG A 35 4.60 0.65 -1.72
CA ARG A 35 4.03 1.31 -0.55
C ARG A 35 2.72 0.64 -0.12
N VAL A 36 1.88 0.29 -1.10
CA VAL A 36 0.63 -0.45 -0.85
C VAL A 36 0.92 -1.80 -0.20
N LEU A 37 1.90 -2.56 -0.70
CA LEU A 37 2.25 -3.86 -0.13
C LEU A 37 2.84 -3.74 1.28
N MET A 38 3.64 -2.70 1.54
CA MET A 38 4.15 -2.42 2.88
C MET A 38 3.02 -2.14 3.87
N GLU A 39 2.04 -1.30 3.51
CA GLU A 39 0.89 -0.98 4.36
C GLU A 39 -0.01 -2.18 4.67
N ARG A 40 0.08 -3.24 3.84
CA ARG A 40 -0.67 -4.48 3.99
C ARG A 40 0.12 -5.58 4.69
N ASP A 41 1.35 -5.29 5.15
CA ASP A 41 2.30 -6.28 5.67
C ASP A 41 2.59 -7.45 4.69
N LEU A 42 2.46 -7.17 3.39
CA LEU A 42 2.71 -8.12 2.30
C LEU A 42 4.09 -7.91 1.64
N TRP A 43 4.74 -6.78 1.90
CA TRP A 43 6.08 -6.53 1.38
C TRP A 43 7.12 -7.36 2.14
N ARG A 44 7.80 -8.27 1.44
CA ARG A 44 8.89 -9.10 1.97
C ARG A 44 10.17 -8.83 1.19
N GLU A 45 11.31 -8.92 1.86
CA GLU A 45 12.61 -8.88 1.16
C GLU A 45 12.69 -10.07 0.20
N GLY A 46 13.07 -9.81 -1.05
CA GLY A 46 13.11 -10.83 -2.10
C GLY A 46 11.75 -11.19 -2.72
N LEU A 47 10.80 -10.23 -2.79
CA LEU A 47 9.61 -10.36 -3.65
C LEU A 47 10.04 -10.54 -5.12
N THR A 48 10.29 -11.79 -5.51
CA THR A 48 10.50 -12.19 -6.89
C THR A 48 9.15 -12.34 -7.55
N LEU A 49 8.93 -11.58 -8.62
CA LEU A 49 7.89 -11.94 -9.57
C LEU A 49 8.33 -13.28 -10.16
N ASP A 50 7.58 -14.34 -9.88
CA ASP A 50 7.77 -15.64 -10.51
C ASP A 50 7.26 -15.52 -11.97
N CYS A 51 8.00 -14.75 -12.78
CA CYS A 51 7.75 -14.59 -14.19
C CYS A 51 8.27 -15.84 -14.88
N ARG A 52 7.37 -16.78 -15.16
CA ARG A 52 7.60 -17.86 -16.13
C ARG A 52 7.44 -17.34 -17.55
#